data_AF-A0A484YAM4-F1
#
_entry.id   AF-A0A484YAM4-F1
#
_cell.length_a   1.000
_cell.length_b   1.000
_cell.length_c   1.000
_cell.angle_alpha   90.00
_cell.angle_beta   90.00
_cell.angle_gamma   90.00
#
_symmetry.space_group_name_H-M   'P 1'
#
loop_
_entity.id
_entity.type
_entity.pdbx_description
1 polymer ?
#
loop_
_entity_poly.entity_id
_entity_poly.type
_entity_poly.pdbx_seq_one_letter_code
_entity_poly.pdbx_strand_id
1 'polypeptide(L)'
;MLAELLVATSLLTATLKFDGDITVQLQGDGPMNLAVINGNNNQQMRGVARVQGEIPENADLKTLVGNGYVVITITPSEGERYQGRGWSGR
;
A
#
# COMPACT_ATOMS: atom_id res chain seq x y z
N MET A 1 -0.23 11.17 -2.32
CA MET A 1 0.48 9.87 -2.16
C MET A 1 0.00 9.02 -1.00
N LEU A 2 0.36 9.27 0.28
CA LEU A 2 -0.19 8.48 1.40
C LEU A 2 -1.74 8.57 1.47
N ALA A 3 -2.29 9.75 1.16
CA ALA A 3 -3.74 9.93 1.05
C ALA A 3 -4.38 9.09 -0.07
N GLU A 4 -3.72 8.96 -1.23
CA GLU A 4 -4.23 8.13 -2.34
C GLU A 4 -4.17 6.64 -2.01
N LEU A 5 -3.08 6.18 -1.39
CA LEU A 5 -2.97 4.81 -0.89
C LEU A 5 -4.02 4.52 0.18
N LEU A 6 -4.27 5.46 1.08
CA LEU A 6 -5.30 5.33 2.10
C LEU A 6 -6.69 5.22 1.47
N VAL A 7 -7.02 6.09 0.51
CA VAL A 7 -8.29 6.05 -0.22
C VAL A 7 -8.44 4.74 -0.99
N ALA A 8 -7.41 4.31 -1.72
CA ALA A 8 -7.42 3.04 -2.44
C ALA A 8 -7.59 1.84 -1.50
N THR A 9 -6.88 1.82 -0.37
CA THR A 9 -7.00 0.76 0.64
C THR A 9 -8.39 0.77 1.27
N SER A 10 -8.95 1.94 1.57
CA SER A 10 -10.32 2.07 2.11
C SER A 10 -11.37 1.56 1.14
N LEU A 11 -11.26 1.88 -0.16
CA LEU A 11 -12.17 1.38 -1.19
C LEU A 11 -12.05 -0.14 -1.34
N LEU A 12 -10.83 -0.68 -1.35
CA LEU A 12 -10.59 -2.12 -1.40
C LEU A 12 -11.17 -2.82 -0.18
N THR A 13 -10.97 -2.27 1.03
CA THR A 13 -11.51 -2.82 2.28
C THR A 13 -13.04 -2.89 2.25
N ALA A 14 -13.71 -1.86 1.72
CA ALA A 14 -15.17 -1.83 1.59
C ALA A 14 -15.74 -2.88 0.61
N THR A 15 -14.91 -3.42 -0.29
CA THR A 15 -15.32 -4.50 -1.21
C THR A 15 -15.09 -5.91 -0.65
N LEU A 16 -14.37 -6.04 0.47
CA LEU A 16 -14.14 -7.34 1.10
C LEU A 16 -15.42 -7.79 1.81
N LYS A 17 -15.96 -8.94 1.38
CA LYS A 17 -17.16 -9.55 1.98
C LYS A 17 -16.86 -10.39 3.22
N PHE A 18 -15.65 -10.32 3.75
CA PHE A 18 -15.14 -11.22 4.78
C PHE A 18 -14.26 -10.46 5.79
N ASP A 19 -14.29 -10.91 7.04
CA ASP A 19 -13.55 -10.30 8.14
C ASP A 19 -12.05 -10.62 8.03
N GLY A 20 -11.19 -9.62 8.07
CA GLY A 20 -9.75 -9.80 7.98
C GLY A 20 -8.97 -8.51 7.85
N ASP A 21 -7.66 -8.67 7.68
CA ASP A 21 -6.70 -7.59 7.51
C ASP A 21 -6.31 -7.44 6.04
N ILE A 22 -6.22 -6.20 5.57
CA ILE A 22 -5.65 -5.85 4.28
C ILE A 22 -4.40 -4.99 4.49
N THR A 23 -3.35 -5.32 3.78
CA THR A 23 -2.10 -4.57 3.75
C THR A 23 -1.81 -4.18 2.31
N VAL A 24 -1.67 -2.89 2.06
CA VAL A 24 -1.21 -2.35 0.79
C VAL A 24 0.17 -1.74 1.00
N GLN A 25 1.15 -2.28 0.30
CA GLN A 25 2.54 -1.88 0.37
C GLN A 25 3.03 -1.41 -1.01
N LEU A 26 3.65 -0.24 -1.06
CA LEU A 26 4.51 0.18 -2.14
C LEU A 26 5.96 -0.04 -1.71
N GLN A 27 6.72 -0.73 -2.55
CA GLN A 27 8.15 -0.89 -2.35
C GLN A 27 8.88 -0.61 -3.65
N GLY A 28 9.95 0.17 -3.57
CA GLY A 28 10.79 0.50 -4.72
C GLY A 28 12.14 1.08 -4.32
N ASP A 29 12.89 1.54 -5.32
CA ASP A 29 14.26 2.06 -5.20
C ASP A 29 14.35 3.59 -5.14
N GLY A 30 13.21 4.30 -5.07
CA GLY A 30 13.14 5.75 -4.93
C GLY A 30 13.37 6.28 -3.50
N PRO A 31 13.36 7.62 -3.32
CA PRO A 31 13.53 8.29 -2.03
C PRO A 31 12.45 7.92 -1.01
N MET A 32 11.29 7.44 -1.44
CA MET A 32 10.29 6.77 -0.60
C MET A 32 10.30 5.27 -0.89
N ASN A 33 11.24 4.56 -0.27
CA ASN A 33 11.49 3.15 -0.57
C ASN A 33 10.41 2.18 -0.04
N LEU A 34 9.64 2.60 0.96
CA LEU A 34 8.54 1.82 1.52
C LEU A 34 7.39 2.74 1.92
N ALA A 35 6.18 2.44 1.45
CA ALA A 35 4.96 2.97 2.03
C ALA A 35 4.00 1.80 2.29
N VAL A 36 3.52 1.67 3.53
CA VAL A 36 2.62 0.61 3.97
C VAL A 36 1.39 1.22 4.58
N ILE A 37 0.22 0.75 4.17
CA ILE A 37 -1.06 0.99 4.83
C ILE A 37 -1.65 -0.37 5.18
N ASN A 38 -2.00 -0.55 6.45
CA ASN A 38 -2.74 -1.68 6.95
C ASN A 38 -4.13 -1.20 7.37
N GLY A 39 -5.15 -1.96 6.99
CA GLY A 39 -6.54 -1.75 7.36
C GLY A 39 -7.19 -3.06 7.74
N ASN A 40 -8.32 -2.99 8.43
CA ASN A 40 -9.17 -4.15 8.67
C ASN A 40 -10.63 -3.84 8.33
N ASN A 41 -11.47 -4.86 8.33
CA ASN A 41 -12.93 -4.78 8.14
C ASN A 41 -13.62 -3.72 9.02
N ASN A 42 -13.09 -3.41 10.20
CA ASN A 42 -13.59 -2.36 11.09
C ASN A 42 -13.10 -0.94 10.73
N GLN A 43 -12.51 -0.76 9.53
CA GLN A 43 -11.93 0.51 9.05
C GLN A 43 -10.84 1.08 9.96
N GLN A 44 -10.17 0.22 10.74
CA GLN A 44 -9.04 0.64 11.55
C GLN A 44 -7.79 0.71 10.68
N MET A 45 -7.46 1.92 10.24
CA MET A 45 -6.35 2.15 9.31
C MET A 45 -5.09 2.58 10.07
N ARG A 46 -3.94 2.03 9.67
CA ARG A 46 -2.60 2.42 10.15
C ARG A 46 -1.65 2.49 8.98
N GLY A 47 -0.81 3.52 8.94
CA GLY A 47 0.10 3.74 7.82
C GLY A 47 1.47 4.19 8.27
N VAL A 48 2.51 3.73 7.57
CA VAL A 48 3.87 4.21 7.72
C VAL A 48 4.50 4.40 6.34
N ALA A 49 5.34 5.43 6.21
CA ALA A 49 6.21 5.60 5.06
C ALA A 49 7.65 5.72 5.55
N ARG A 50 8.57 5.13 4.80
CA ARG A 50 10.00 5.23 4.99
C ARG A 50 10.56 6.06 3.86
N VAL A 51 11.23 7.14 4.24
CA VAL A 51 11.89 8.06 3.34
C VAL A 51 13.39 7.95 3.58
N GLN A 52 14.15 7.80 2.50
CA GLN A 52 15.60 7.74 2.47
C GLN A 52 16.10 8.65 1.34
N GLY A 53 16.45 9.88 1.67
CA GLY A 53 16.92 10.89 0.72
C GLY A 53 16.04 12.12 0.68
N GLU A 54 16.35 13.02 -0.27
CA GLU A 54 15.54 14.21 -0.52
C GLU A 54 14.35 13.88 -1.40
N ILE A 55 13.19 14.42 -1.04
CA ILE A 55 11.97 14.36 -1.84
C ILE A 55 11.81 15.70 -2.55
N PRO A 56 11.80 15.73 -3.89
CA PRO A 56 11.46 16.94 -4.64
C PRO A 56 10.06 17.45 -4.28
N GLU A 57 9.89 18.77 -4.24
CA GLU A 57 8.64 19.42 -3.82
C GLU A 57 7.41 19.01 -4.67
N ASN A 58 7.65 18.63 -5.93
CA ASN A 58 6.64 18.17 -6.90
C ASN A 58 6.89 16.72 -7.37
N ALA A 59 7.46 15.87 -6.51
CA ALA A 59 7.75 14.48 -6.87
C ALA A 59 6.47 13.70 -7.19
N ASP A 60 6.43 13.10 -8.38
CA ASP A 60 5.35 12.18 -8.78
C ASP A 60 5.55 10.78 -8.17
N LEU A 61 4.55 9.91 -8.31
CA LEU A 61 4.60 8.55 -7.74
C LEU A 61 5.82 7.76 -8.24
N LYS A 62 6.15 7.89 -9.53
CA LYS A 62 7.29 7.19 -10.14
C LYS A 62 8.61 7.73 -9.59
N THR A 63 8.73 9.03 -9.34
CA THR A 63 9.92 9.64 -8.73
C THR A 63 10.06 9.23 -7.28
N LEU A 64 8.97 9.18 -6.52
CA LEU A 64 8.98 8.82 -5.10
C LEU A 64 9.33 7.36 -4.86
N VAL A 65 8.69 6.45 -5.59
CA VAL A 65 8.85 5.00 -5.42
C VAL A 65 9.97 4.46 -6.29
N GLY A 66 10.28 5.11 -7.41
CA GLY A 66 11.20 4.60 -8.41
C GLY A 66 10.62 3.38 -9.15
N ASN A 67 11.50 2.44 -9.48
CA ASN A 67 11.15 1.13 -10.00
C ASN A 67 10.68 0.24 -8.84
N GLY A 68 9.37 0.28 -8.60
CA GLY A 68 8.74 -0.48 -7.54
C GLY A 68 7.65 -1.41 -8.01
N TYR A 69 7.07 -2.08 -7.03
CA TYR A 69 5.86 -2.87 -7.17
C TYR A 69 4.90 -2.58 -6.01
N VAL A 70 3.61 -2.73 -6.29
CA VAL A 70 2.58 -2.75 -5.25
C VAL A 70 2.39 -4.20 -4.80
N VAL A 71 2.38 -4.41 -3.50
CA VAL A 71 1.97 -5.67 -2.87
C VAL A 71 0.67 -5.42 -2.13
N ILE A 72 -0.35 -6.18 -2.47
CA ILE A 72 -1.61 -6.20 -1.73
C ILE A 72 -1.69 -7.56 -1.05
N THR A 73 -1.70 -7.58 0.27
CA THR A 73 -1.87 -8.78 1.07
C THR A 73 -3.23 -8.71 1.75
N ILE A 74 -4.01 -9.76 1.61
CA ILE A 74 -5.31 -9.92 2.26
C ILE A 74 -5.20 -11.17 3.12
N THR A 75 -5.36 -10.99 4.43
CA THR A 75 -5.32 -12.07 5.42
C THR A 75 -6.71 -12.18 6.03
N PRO A 76 -7.57 -13.09 5.52
CA PRO A 76 -8.88 -13.31 6.12
C PRO A 76 -8.70 -13.95 7.51
N SER A 77 -9.67 -13.71 8.39
CA SER A 77 -9.70 -14.32 9.74
C SER A 77 -9.94 -15.82 9.67
N GLU A 78 -10.67 -16.26 8.64
CA GLU A 78 -10.85 -17.67 8.29
C GLU A 78 -10.51 -17.90 6.82
N GLY A 79 -9.65 -18.87 6.55
CA GLY A 79 -9.24 -19.27 5.20
C GLY A 79 -7.79 -18.94 4.87
N GLU A 80 -7.47 -19.00 3.57
CA GLU A 80 -6.10 -18.88 3.07
C GLU A 80 -5.73 -17.42 2.80
N ARG A 81 -4.49 -17.06 3.17
CA ARG A 81 -3.92 -15.73 2.89
C ARG A 81 -3.76 -15.55 1.38
N TYR A 82 -4.24 -14.41 0.87
CA TYR A 82 -4.05 -14.02 -0.51
C TYR A 82 -3.02 -12.89 -0.64
N GLN A 83 -2.13 -12.99 -1.62
CA GLN A 83 -1.16 -11.94 -1.91
C GLN A 83 -1.10 -11.65 -3.41
N GLY A 84 -1.58 -10.47 -3.81
CA GLY A 84 -1.43 -9.92 -5.14
C GLY A 84 -0.17 -9.07 -5.24
N ARG A 85 0.62 -9.25 -6.30
CA ARG A 85 1.67 -8.32 -6.69
C ARG A 85 1.28 -7.69 -8.03
N GLY A 86 1.14 -6.38 -8.08
CA GLY A 86 0.68 -5.64 -9.26
C GLY A 86 1.33 -4.26 -9.34
N TRP A 87 1.35 -3.68 -10.54
CA TRP A 87 2.14 -2.49 -10.92
C TRP A 87 3.66 -2.75 -10.95
N SER A 88 4.28 -2.39 -12.06
CA SER A 88 5.73 -2.41 -12.28
C SER A 88 6.08 -1.02 -12.79
N GLY A 89 6.84 -0.24 -12.03
CA GLY A 89 7.29 1.09 -12.41
C GLY A 89 8.26 1.15 -13.61
N ARG A 90 8.35 0.07 -14.41
CA ARG A 90 9.12 0.05 -15.66
C ARG A 90 8.46 1.00 -16.67
#